data_AF-A0A8J2T016-F1
#
_entry.id   AF-A0A8J2T016-F1
#
_cell.length_a   1.000
_cell.length_b   1.000
_cell.length_c   1.000
_cell.angle_alpha   90.00
_cell.angle_beta   90.00
_cell.angle_gamma   90.00
#
_symmetry.space_group_name_H-M   'P 1'
#
loop_
_entity.id
_entity.type
_entity.pdbx_description
1 polymer ?
#
loop_
_entity_poly.entity_id
_entity_poly.type
_entity_poly.pdbx_seq_one_letter_code
_entity_poly.pdbx_strand_id
1 'polypeptide(L)'
;MPLLPTGKRARWIVCTLVISRITNALFTRTFFQADEFWQALEPAHFKAFGYGTLTWEWQYGLRSYAFPFLFELAYRSISLISRMARHWLGDEAGSLFEYYGVIYAPKIMMAIIAALGEFYTIMFVRKLYLLSFDKKDDIIPHEDWVVTRITMFLTLTNFFNCFLITRTFINCFEMCLTAVALYYWDWSGGEEIYGSDFTKSLVVALFACWQRPTNGLVWLVLGGYLVATLASKGCYNKIMYLIVKTALAFALVILFSTVIDFYFYGRLIFPPILFFKFNVMSPLSSFYGTNQWHFHITQSLPLMLNYNIPLFFLGIWAVCASKQAKAKIWIQVVAVIFFNLLAYSILSHKEFRFIYPLQPLCMAISAFGALKLKQGYTIKHFTFVIPVISVISAMLLIRYHESGTISVIKYLHGKPSVDSIGFLMPCHSTPWQSYLHRSDIDNLWAITCDPPLHLIDDPDADQKLPNYMDESDFLYEDVFHFITHAFPPFENGVQQQAHLHSWPEYLVVFEHLEKAFLKEYLKKNYREEIRFFNSLAHWDSRRQGDVIVYHKL
;
A
#
# COMPACT_ATOMS: atom_id res chain seq x y z
N MET A 1 32.39 4.67 13.37
CA MET A 1 32.82 3.46 12.63
C MET A 1 31.73 3.12 11.63
N PRO A 2 31.98 2.78 10.35
CA PRO A 2 30.90 2.71 9.38
C PRO A 2 29.90 1.60 9.79
N LEU A 3 28.67 2.02 10.11
CA LEU A 3 27.51 1.16 10.40
C LEU A 3 27.02 0.41 9.15
N LEU A 4 27.75 0.48 8.04
CA LEU A 4 27.48 -0.25 6.81
C LEU A 4 28.32 -1.53 6.77
N PRO A 5 27.80 -2.65 6.24
CA PRO A 5 28.58 -3.87 6.05
C PRO A 5 29.78 -3.59 5.15
N THR A 6 30.83 -4.41 5.24
CA THR A 6 31.96 -4.34 4.30
C THR A 6 31.46 -4.37 2.85
N GLY A 7 32.17 -3.71 1.93
CA GLY A 7 31.67 -3.46 0.57
C GLY A 7 31.16 -4.71 -0.18
N LYS A 8 31.76 -5.89 0.05
CA LYS A 8 31.26 -7.15 -0.53
C LYS A 8 29.93 -7.61 0.09
N ARG A 9 29.78 -7.56 1.41
CA ARG A 9 28.57 -7.99 2.13
C ARG A 9 27.40 -7.06 1.84
N ALA A 10 27.62 -5.74 1.82
CA ALA A 10 26.58 -4.76 1.52
C ALA A 10 26.03 -4.96 0.10
N ARG A 11 26.92 -5.12 -0.89
CA ARG A 11 26.51 -5.44 -2.28
C ARG A 11 25.70 -6.72 -2.36
N TRP A 12 26.11 -7.78 -1.67
CA TRP A 12 25.37 -9.05 -1.66
C TRP A 12 23.95 -8.91 -1.11
N ILE A 13 23.76 -8.18 0.00
CA ILE A 13 22.42 -7.92 0.55
C ILE A 13 21.57 -7.18 -0.49
N VAL A 14 22.07 -6.05 -1.00
CA VAL A 14 21.32 -5.20 -1.95
C VAL A 14 20.95 -5.99 -3.21
N CYS A 15 21.89 -6.70 -3.82
CA CYS A 15 21.61 -7.51 -5.00
C CYS A 15 20.55 -8.58 -4.72
N THR A 16 20.63 -9.26 -3.57
CA THR A 16 19.66 -10.30 -3.22
C THR A 16 18.26 -9.71 -3.02
N LEU A 17 18.14 -8.59 -2.31
CA LEU A 17 16.86 -7.90 -2.10
C LEU A 17 16.26 -7.37 -3.41
N VAL A 18 17.07 -6.75 -4.26
CA VAL A 18 16.60 -6.20 -5.54
C VAL A 18 16.14 -7.33 -6.46
N ILE A 19 16.93 -8.39 -6.62
CA ILE A 19 16.57 -9.52 -7.48
C ILE A 19 15.31 -10.21 -6.95
N SER A 20 15.22 -10.46 -5.63
CA SER A 20 14.06 -11.12 -5.05
C SER A 20 12.79 -10.28 -5.19
N ARG A 21 12.86 -8.96 -4.97
CA ARG A 21 11.69 -8.07 -5.07
C ARG A 21 11.28 -7.77 -6.50
N ILE A 22 12.21 -7.68 -7.45
CA ILE A 22 11.86 -7.61 -8.88
C ILE A 22 11.15 -8.90 -9.29
N THR A 23 11.69 -10.07 -8.90
CA THR A 23 11.06 -11.37 -9.18
C THR A 23 9.64 -11.41 -8.60
N ASN A 24 9.46 -10.99 -7.34
CA ASN A 24 8.16 -10.92 -6.68
C ASN A 24 7.16 -10.00 -7.42
N ALA A 25 7.60 -8.79 -7.78
CA ALA A 25 6.75 -7.81 -8.47
C ALA A 25 6.34 -8.29 -9.87
N LEU A 26 7.26 -8.89 -10.63
CA LEU A 26 6.98 -9.44 -11.97
C LEU A 26 6.10 -10.69 -11.92
N PHE A 27 6.19 -11.46 -10.83
CA PHE A 27 5.34 -12.64 -10.60
C PHE A 27 3.90 -12.27 -10.26
N THR A 28 3.69 -11.10 -9.63
CA THR A 28 2.39 -10.57 -9.21
C THR A 28 1.50 -10.27 -10.43
N ARG A 29 0.33 -10.91 -10.47
CA ARG A 29 -0.68 -10.78 -11.55
C ARG A 29 -2.10 -10.55 -11.03
N THR A 30 -2.24 -10.17 -9.78
CA THR A 30 -3.55 -10.09 -9.11
C THR A 30 -3.87 -8.71 -8.61
N PHE A 31 -5.16 -8.44 -8.48
CA PHE A 31 -5.72 -7.25 -7.87
C PHE A 31 -5.95 -7.54 -6.38
N PHE A 32 -5.52 -6.68 -5.46
CA PHE A 32 -5.81 -6.90 -4.03
C PHE A 32 -6.82 -5.88 -3.49
N GLN A 33 -6.58 -4.59 -3.71
CA GLN A 33 -7.50 -3.52 -3.32
C GLN A 33 -7.43 -2.38 -4.33
N ALA A 34 -8.53 -1.65 -4.46
CA ALA A 34 -8.67 -0.53 -5.39
C ALA A 34 -7.56 0.52 -5.25
N ASP A 35 -7.11 0.81 -4.03
CA ASP A 35 -6.08 1.83 -3.79
C ASP A 35 -4.75 1.53 -4.49
N GLU A 36 -4.47 0.27 -4.82
CA GLU A 36 -3.27 -0.11 -5.57
C GLU A 36 -3.19 0.64 -6.90
N PHE A 37 -4.35 0.85 -7.55
CA PHE A 37 -4.45 1.48 -8.87
C PHE A 37 -5.04 2.87 -8.74
N TRP A 38 -6.23 3.00 -8.16
CA TRP A 38 -7.03 4.23 -8.16
C TRP A 38 -6.46 5.35 -7.28
N GLN A 39 -5.64 5.00 -6.28
CA GLN A 39 -5.00 5.99 -5.39
C GLN A 39 -3.51 6.17 -5.68
N ALA A 40 -2.97 5.54 -6.74
CA ALA A 40 -1.56 5.64 -7.10
C ALA A 40 -1.33 5.70 -8.61
N LEU A 41 -1.69 4.65 -9.34
CA LEU A 41 -1.34 4.48 -10.75
C LEU A 41 -2.27 5.25 -11.69
N GLU A 42 -3.57 5.28 -11.44
CA GLU A 42 -4.54 6.03 -12.26
C GLU A 42 -4.30 7.55 -12.22
N PRO A 43 -4.14 8.23 -11.06
CA PRO A 43 -3.86 9.66 -11.03
C PRO A 43 -2.47 10.01 -11.63
N ALA A 44 -1.51 9.08 -11.56
CA ALA A 44 -0.22 9.22 -12.23
C ALA A 44 -0.34 9.08 -13.76
N HIS A 45 -1.10 8.09 -14.22
CA HIS A 45 -1.37 7.87 -15.65
C HIS A 45 -2.13 9.08 -16.23
N PHE A 46 -3.17 9.54 -15.54
CA PHE A 46 -3.97 10.71 -15.93
C PHE A 46 -3.10 11.94 -16.22
N LYS A 47 -2.16 12.28 -15.33
CA LYS A 47 -1.26 13.45 -15.55
C LYS A 47 -0.17 13.18 -16.58
N ALA A 48 0.32 11.95 -16.71
CA ALA A 48 1.37 11.61 -17.65
C ALA A 48 0.88 11.60 -19.10
N PHE A 49 -0.34 11.09 -19.34
CA PHE A 49 -0.88 10.88 -20.68
C PHE A 49 -2.05 11.80 -21.05
N GLY A 50 -2.70 12.42 -20.07
CA GLY A 50 -3.77 13.41 -20.30
C GLY A 50 -5.17 12.84 -20.47
N TYR A 51 -5.37 11.54 -20.22
CA TYR A 51 -6.68 10.88 -20.29
C TYR A 51 -6.85 9.87 -19.15
N GLY A 52 -8.10 9.46 -18.89
CA GLY A 52 -8.47 8.60 -17.76
C GLY A 52 -9.38 9.31 -16.77
N THR A 53 -9.69 8.65 -15.65
CA THR A 53 -10.69 9.11 -14.68
C THR A 53 -10.07 9.22 -13.30
N LEU A 54 -10.41 10.29 -12.58
CA LEU A 54 -10.03 10.52 -11.19
C LEU A 54 -11.20 10.19 -10.27
N THR A 55 -10.92 9.49 -9.17
CA THR A 55 -11.90 9.24 -8.12
C THR A 55 -12.26 10.53 -7.37
N TRP A 56 -13.36 10.50 -6.62
CA TRP A 56 -13.83 11.63 -5.83
C TRP A 56 -12.76 12.16 -4.86
N GLU A 57 -11.86 11.32 -4.31
CA GLU A 57 -10.80 11.76 -3.39
C GLU A 57 -9.84 12.76 -4.04
N TRP A 58 -9.50 12.50 -5.31
CA TRP A 58 -8.65 13.36 -6.12
C TRP A 58 -9.39 14.60 -6.60
N GLN A 59 -10.71 14.55 -6.74
CA GLN A 59 -11.48 15.75 -7.08
C GLN A 59 -11.62 16.67 -5.84
N TYR A 60 -11.83 16.07 -4.66
CA TYR A 60 -12.00 16.79 -3.40
C TYR A 60 -10.67 17.35 -2.85
N GLY A 61 -9.53 16.72 -3.15
CA GLY A 61 -8.21 17.13 -2.64
C GLY A 61 -7.77 16.38 -1.38
N LEU A 62 -8.29 15.17 -1.16
CA LEU A 62 -8.06 14.40 0.06
C LEU A 62 -6.66 13.75 0.14
N ARG A 63 -5.96 13.63 -0.98
CA ARG A 63 -4.71 12.87 -1.11
C ARG A 63 -3.55 13.77 -1.51
N SER A 64 -2.37 13.49 -0.96
CA SER A 64 -1.12 14.09 -1.44
C SER A 64 -0.69 13.41 -2.74
N TYR A 65 -0.30 14.21 -3.73
CA TYR A 65 0.16 13.71 -5.03
C TYR A 65 1.62 13.26 -5.02
N ALA A 66 2.36 13.47 -3.93
CA ALA A 66 3.79 13.16 -3.88
C ALA A 66 4.15 11.68 -4.13
N PHE A 67 3.29 10.73 -3.74
CA PHE A 67 3.50 9.31 -4.05
C PHE A 67 3.15 8.96 -5.51
N PRO A 68 1.95 9.31 -6.05
CA PRO A 68 1.65 9.20 -7.48
C PRO A 68 2.67 9.87 -8.40
N PHE A 69 3.24 11.01 -8.00
CA PHE A 69 4.23 11.74 -8.78
C PHE A 69 5.43 10.89 -9.16
N LEU A 70 5.85 9.94 -8.32
CA LEU A 70 6.93 9.00 -8.64
C LEU A 70 6.57 8.14 -9.86
N PHE A 71 5.32 7.67 -9.95
CA PHE A 71 4.84 6.87 -11.08
C PHE A 71 4.63 7.73 -12.33
N GLU A 72 4.23 8.98 -12.17
CA GLU A 72 4.13 9.93 -13.29
C GLU A 72 5.50 10.12 -13.96
N LEU A 73 6.57 10.29 -13.18
CA LEU A 73 7.93 10.38 -13.71
C LEU A 73 8.32 9.12 -14.50
N ALA A 74 7.95 7.94 -13.99
CA ALA A 74 8.17 6.68 -14.71
C ALA A 74 7.39 6.64 -16.02
N TYR A 75 6.10 7.00 -16.01
CA TYR A 75 5.26 7.02 -17.21
C TYR A 75 5.73 8.02 -18.26
N ARG A 76 6.11 9.24 -17.87
CA ARG A 76 6.69 10.24 -18.78
C ARG A 76 7.99 9.75 -19.42
N SER A 77 8.82 9.04 -18.64
CA SER A 77 10.06 8.43 -19.15
C SER A 77 9.75 7.34 -20.18
N ILE A 78 8.77 6.46 -19.90
CA ILE A 78 8.29 5.45 -20.84
C ILE A 78 7.73 6.09 -22.12
N SER A 79 6.89 7.12 -22.00
CA SER A 79 6.33 7.83 -23.15
C SER A 79 7.41 8.51 -24.01
N LEU A 80 8.45 9.08 -23.40
CA LEU A 80 9.59 9.65 -24.12
C LEU A 80 10.34 8.56 -24.91
N ILE A 81 10.68 7.44 -24.26
CA ILE A 81 11.40 6.34 -24.90
C ILE A 81 10.54 5.69 -25.99
N SER A 82 9.24 5.54 -25.75
CA SER A 82 8.26 5.07 -26.73
C SER A 82 8.24 5.94 -27.98
N ARG A 83 8.21 7.27 -27.84
CA ARG A 83 8.29 8.20 -28.99
C ARG A 83 9.58 8.03 -29.79
N MET A 84 10.71 7.82 -29.11
CA MET A 84 11.96 7.49 -29.79
C MET A 84 11.87 6.14 -30.50
N ALA A 85 11.33 5.11 -29.84
CA ALA A 85 11.15 3.78 -30.43
C ALA A 85 10.23 3.82 -31.67
N ARG A 86 9.14 4.60 -31.65
CA ARG A 86 8.27 4.82 -32.83
C ARG A 86 9.06 5.36 -34.01
N HIS A 87 9.93 6.34 -33.76
CA HIS A 87 10.77 6.94 -34.80
C HIS A 87 11.80 5.96 -35.40
N TRP A 88 12.44 5.13 -34.58
CA TRP A 88 13.55 4.26 -35.02
C TRP A 88 13.11 2.86 -35.46
N LEU A 89 12.06 2.31 -34.85
CA LEU A 89 11.64 0.91 -34.97
C LEU A 89 10.21 0.76 -35.54
N GLY A 90 9.51 1.87 -35.78
CA GLY A 90 8.13 1.88 -36.26
C GLY A 90 7.08 1.98 -35.16
N ASP A 91 5.87 2.41 -35.53
CA ASP A 91 4.79 2.74 -34.60
C ASP A 91 4.32 1.56 -33.73
N GLU A 92 4.30 0.35 -34.30
CA GLU A 92 3.90 -0.87 -33.60
C GLU A 92 4.86 -1.19 -32.44
N ALA A 93 6.17 -1.15 -32.70
CA ALA A 93 7.19 -1.43 -31.69
C ALA A 93 7.15 -0.40 -30.54
N GLY A 94 6.96 0.88 -30.88
CA GLY A 94 6.85 1.94 -29.87
C GLY A 94 5.59 1.86 -29.03
N SER A 95 4.43 1.56 -29.65
CA SER A 95 3.17 1.38 -28.93
C SER A 95 3.21 0.16 -28.00
N LEU A 96 3.80 -0.96 -28.46
CA LEU A 96 3.99 -2.15 -27.63
C LEU A 96 4.91 -1.88 -26.44
N PHE A 97 6.00 -1.12 -26.66
CA PHE A 97 6.90 -0.71 -25.59
C PHE A 97 6.20 0.19 -24.56
N GLU A 98 5.38 1.16 -25.03
CA GLU A 98 4.61 2.04 -24.14
C GLU A 98 3.67 1.25 -23.25
N TYR A 99 2.87 0.36 -23.85
CA TYR A 99 1.92 -0.47 -23.12
C TYR A 99 2.57 -1.33 -22.02
N TYR A 100 3.61 -2.09 -22.37
CA TYR A 100 4.32 -2.89 -21.38
C TYR A 100 5.09 -2.03 -20.37
N GLY A 101 5.61 -0.88 -20.80
CA GLY A 101 6.25 0.09 -19.92
C GLY A 101 5.29 0.62 -18.85
N VAL A 102 4.05 0.95 -19.23
CA VAL A 102 3.00 1.38 -18.30
C VAL A 102 2.68 0.30 -17.26
N ILE A 103 2.65 -0.97 -17.65
CA ILE A 103 2.36 -2.07 -16.71
C ILE A 103 3.56 -2.40 -15.79
N TYR A 104 4.78 -2.44 -16.34
CA TYR A 104 5.94 -2.99 -15.65
C TYR A 104 6.84 -1.95 -14.98
N ALA A 105 6.90 -0.71 -15.46
CA ALA A 105 7.74 0.31 -14.83
C ALA A 105 7.34 0.63 -13.38
N PRO A 106 6.03 0.81 -13.04
CA PRO A 106 5.60 0.96 -11.65
C PRO A 106 5.99 -0.21 -10.75
N LYS A 107 5.88 -1.44 -11.28
CA LYS A 107 6.24 -2.67 -10.55
C LYS A 107 7.72 -2.72 -10.22
N ILE A 108 8.58 -2.39 -11.19
CA ILE A 108 10.03 -2.35 -11.00
C ILE A 108 10.40 -1.24 -10.00
N MET A 109 9.77 -0.06 -10.11
CA MET A 109 10.02 1.03 -9.19
C MET A 109 9.64 0.67 -7.74
N MET A 110 8.46 0.08 -7.53
CA MET A 110 8.07 -0.40 -6.19
C MET A 110 8.95 -1.55 -5.69
N ALA A 111 9.44 -2.43 -6.57
CA ALA A 111 10.40 -3.46 -6.17
C ALA A 111 11.72 -2.86 -5.66
N ILE A 112 12.21 -1.79 -6.28
CA ILE A 112 13.41 -1.08 -5.85
C ILE A 112 13.15 -0.36 -4.51
N ILE A 113 12.02 0.34 -4.37
CA ILE A 113 11.62 1.00 -3.12
C ILE A 113 11.50 -0.02 -1.98
N ALA A 114 10.87 -1.17 -2.24
CA ALA A 114 10.74 -2.27 -1.29
C ALA A 114 12.12 -2.81 -0.86
N ALA A 115 13.01 -3.07 -1.81
CA ALA A 115 14.37 -3.54 -1.53
C ALA A 115 15.16 -2.53 -0.68
N LEU A 116 14.99 -1.22 -0.93
CA LEU A 116 15.56 -0.16 -0.11
C LEU A 116 14.97 -0.15 1.31
N GLY A 117 13.65 -0.22 1.45
CA GLY A 117 12.98 -0.27 2.75
C GLY A 117 13.42 -1.47 3.60
N GLU A 118 13.55 -2.65 3.00
CA GLU A 118 14.08 -3.84 3.67
C GLU A 118 15.56 -3.71 4.01
N PHE A 119 16.38 -3.15 3.11
CA PHE A 119 17.78 -2.90 3.41
C PHE A 119 17.93 -2.02 4.65
N TYR A 120 17.17 -0.92 4.73
CA TYR A 120 17.17 -0.05 5.89
C TYR A 120 16.57 -0.71 7.13
N THR A 121 15.58 -1.59 6.98
CA THR A 121 15.09 -2.43 8.09
C THR A 121 16.20 -3.31 8.65
N ILE A 122 16.95 -4.01 7.80
CA ILE A 122 18.07 -4.88 8.23
C ILE A 122 19.16 -4.04 8.90
N MET A 123 19.50 -2.89 8.34
CA MET A 123 20.50 -1.98 8.91
C MET A 123 20.04 -1.37 10.24
N PHE A 124 18.75 -1.06 10.37
CA PHE A 124 18.12 -0.61 11.60
C PHE A 124 18.24 -1.67 12.70
N VAL A 125 17.86 -2.92 12.42
CA VAL A 125 17.97 -4.02 13.41
C VAL A 125 19.43 -4.24 13.82
N ARG A 126 20.37 -4.20 12.87
CA ARG A 126 21.80 -4.29 13.15
C ARG A 126 22.27 -3.12 14.04
N LYS A 127 21.83 -1.88 13.76
CA LYS A 127 22.16 -0.70 14.57
C LYS A 127 21.67 -0.86 16.01
N LEU A 128 20.40 -1.27 16.21
CA LEU A 128 19.85 -1.51 17.55
C LEU A 128 20.63 -2.58 18.31
N TYR A 129 20.96 -3.69 17.64
CA TYR A 129 21.78 -4.75 18.24
C TYR A 129 23.13 -4.21 18.72
N LEU A 130 23.87 -3.49 17.86
CA LEU A 130 25.18 -2.94 18.19
C LEU A 130 25.14 -1.89 19.33
N LEU A 131 24.05 -1.14 19.46
CA LEU A 131 23.86 -0.20 20.57
C LEU A 131 23.49 -0.89 21.89
N SER A 132 22.95 -2.11 21.82
CA SER A 132 22.42 -2.82 22.98
C SER A 132 23.43 -3.70 23.70
N PHE A 133 24.48 -4.19 23.01
CA PHE A 133 25.52 -5.02 23.60
C PHE A 133 26.80 -4.21 23.87
N ASP A 134 27.45 -4.44 25.01
CA ASP A 134 28.68 -3.72 25.39
C ASP A 134 29.91 -4.41 24.80
N LYS A 135 30.75 -3.65 24.10
CA LYS A 135 31.98 -4.18 23.47
C LYS A 135 33.04 -4.60 24.49
N LYS A 136 32.88 -4.22 25.76
CA LYS A 136 33.88 -4.44 26.81
C LYS A 136 33.78 -5.80 27.52
N ASP A 137 32.63 -6.47 27.47
CA ASP A 137 32.39 -7.75 28.18
C ASP A 137 32.38 -8.99 27.26
N ASP A 138 32.69 -8.85 25.97
CA ASP A 138 32.51 -9.94 25.01
C ASP A 138 33.76 -10.81 24.82
N ILE A 139 33.74 -12.00 25.44
CA ILE A 139 34.54 -13.18 25.05
C ILE A 139 34.07 -13.71 23.67
N ILE A 140 32.93 -13.26 23.14
CA ILE A 140 32.29 -13.78 21.93
C ILE A 140 32.47 -12.79 20.77
N PRO A 141 33.17 -13.14 19.68
CA PRO A 141 33.37 -12.24 18.55
C PRO A 141 32.04 -11.92 17.83
N HIS A 142 31.82 -10.62 17.64
CA HIS A 142 30.82 -9.92 16.81
C HIS A 142 29.89 -10.79 15.92
N GLU A 143 28.68 -11.10 16.43
CA GLU A 143 27.58 -11.73 15.67
C GLU A 143 26.76 -10.74 14.80
N ASP A 144 27.28 -9.55 14.48
CA ASP A 144 26.55 -8.52 13.71
C ASP A 144 26.05 -9.02 12.34
N TRP A 145 26.85 -9.87 11.70
CA TRP A 145 26.51 -10.57 10.46
C TRP A 145 25.44 -11.65 10.66
N VAL A 146 25.40 -12.30 11.83
CA VAL A 146 24.34 -13.27 12.17
C VAL A 146 23.02 -12.55 12.26
N VAL A 147 22.94 -11.44 12.99
CA VAL A 147 21.72 -10.62 13.10
C VAL A 147 21.25 -10.19 11.71
N THR A 148 22.18 -9.67 10.91
CA THR A 148 21.91 -9.24 9.53
C THR A 148 21.28 -10.37 8.70
N ARG A 149 21.85 -11.58 8.76
CA ARG A 149 21.32 -12.74 8.02
C ARG A 149 19.96 -13.21 8.55
N ILE A 150 19.77 -13.22 9.87
CA ILE A 150 18.48 -13.59 10.49
C ILE A 150 17.41 -12.60 10.05
N THR A 151 17.63 -11.29 10.20
CA THR A 151 16.65 -10.28 9.79
C THR A 151 16.35 -10.37 8.30
N MET A 152 17.38 -10.54 7.47
CA MET A 152 17.23 -10.73 6.02
C MET A 152 16.39 -11.97 5.69
N PHE A 153 16.63 -13.09 6.37
CA PHE A 153 15.84 -14.31 6.19
C PHE A 153 14.38 -14.10 6.60
N LEU A 154 14.13 -13.53 7.78
CA LEU A 154 12.78 -13.29 8.30
C LEU A 154 11.98 -12.36 7.38
N THR A 155 12.58 -11.27 6.87
CA THR A 155 11.88 -10.32 6.00
C THR A 155 11.61 -10.88 4.60
N LEU A 156 12.56 -11.63 4.03
CA LEU A 156 12.42 -12.22 2.69
C LEU A 156 11.42 -13.37 2.63
N THR A 157 11.20 -14.06 3.76
CA THR A 157 10.32 -15.22 3.81
C THR A 157 8.99 -14.95 4.50
N ASN A 158 8.79 -13.77 5.09
CA ASN A 158 7.52 -13.35 5.67
C ASN A 158 6.44 -13.23 4.58
N PHE A 159 5.33 -13.96 4.77
CA PHE A 159 4.21 -14.02 3.84
C PHE A 159 3.67 -12.63 3.49
N PHE A 160 3.40 -11.79 4.49
CA PHE A 160 2.77 -10.49 4.26
C PHE A 160 3.70 -9.54 3.50
N ASN A 161 5.00 -9.56 3.77
CA ASN A 161 5.99 -8.83 2.96
C ASN A 161 6.02 -9.36 1.52
N CYS A 162 6.05 -10.67 1.30
CA CYS A 162 5.99 -11.23 -0.05
C CYS A 162 4.70 -10.86 -0.78
N PHE A 163 3.57 -10.81 -0.07
CA PHE A 163 2.27 -10.49 -0.65
C PHE A 163 2.08 -9.00 -0.97
N LEU A 164 2.58 -8.11 -0.10
CA LEU A 164 2.21 -6.69 -0.12
C LEU A 164 3.33 -5.75 -0.59
N ILE A 165 4.59 -5.96 -0.19
CA ILE A 165 5.63 -4.90 -0.20
C ILE A 165 5.93 -4.32 -1.58
N THR A 166 5.69 -5.09 -2.65
CA THR A 166 5.95 -4.67 -4.04
C THR A 166 4.73 -4.08 -4.75
N ARG A 167 3.56 -4.09 -4.11
CA ARG A 167 2.34 -3.49 -4.63
C ARG A 167 2.36 -1.97 -4.43
N THR A 168 1.64 -1.25 -5.26
CA THR A 168 1.65 0.22 -5.35
C THR A 168 0.78 0.88 -4.27
N PHE A 169 0.83 0.36 -3.04
CA PHE A 169 0.16 0.96 -1.89
C PHE A 169 1.01 2.04 -1.23
N ILE A 170 0.37 3.14 -0.85
CA ILE A 170 0.99 4.18 -0.03
C ILE A 170 1.49 3.62 1.31
N ASN A 171 0.83 2.61 1.89
CA ASN A 171 1.28 1.94 3.12
C ASN A 171 2.64 1.26 2.97
N CYS A 172 2.94 0.72 1.78
CA CYS A 172 4.25 0.12 1.51
C CYS A 172 5.34 1.18 1.42
N PHE A 173 5.04 2.30 0.76
CA PHE A 173 5.93 3.46 0.70
C PHE A 173 6.17 4.06 2.09
N GLU A 174 5.10 4.24 2.87
CA GLU A 174 5.14 4.69 4.26
C GLU A 174 6.01 3.78 5.14
N MET A 175 5.86 2.46 5.03
CA MET A 175 6.69 1.49 5.75
C MET A 175 8.17 1.61 5.36
N CYS A 176 8.48 1.76 4.07
CA CYS A 176 9.85 1.93 3.60
C CYS A 176 10.48 3.23 4.12
N LEU A 177 9.75 4.35 4.07
CA LEU A 177 10.19 5.64 4.63
C LEU A 177 10.39 5.53 6.15
N THR A 178 9.48 4.86 6.85
CA THR A 178 9.59 4.62 8.30
C THR A 178 10.85 3.82 8.62
N ALA A 179 11.18 2.77 7.85
CA ALA A 179 12.41 2.00 8.03
C ALA A 179 13.68 2.86 7.84
N VAL A 180 13.72 3.70 6.80
CA VAL A 180 14.82 4.65 6.54
C VAL A 180 14.98 5.61 7.72
N ALA A 181 13.87 6.21 8.17
CA ALA A 181 13.88 7.16 9.26
C ALA A 181 14.30 6.52 10.59
N LEU A 182 13.84 5.31 10.89
CA LEU A 182 14.22 4.54 12.09
C LEU A 182 15.72 4.21 12.11
N TYR A 183 16.32 3.90 10.96
CA TYR A 183 17.77 3.66 10.88
C TYR A 183 18.58 4.91 11.25
N TYR A 184 18.18 6.08 10.73
CA TYR A 184 18.86 7.34 10.96
C TYR A 184 18.48 8.03 12.28
N TRP A 185 17.44 7.54 12.98
CA TRP A 185 17.00 8.09 14.26
C TRP A 185 18.10 8.05 15.33
N ASP A 186 18.04 9.02 16.25
CA ASP A 186 18.95 9.11 17.39
C ASP A 186 18.49 8.16 18.51
N TRP A 187 19.12 6.99 18.57
CA TRP A 187 18.90 5.98 19.60
C TRP A 187 19.84 6.14 20.82
N SER A 188 20.73 7.14 20.82
CA SER A 188 21.65 7.43 21.94
C SER A 188 20.99 8.23 23.08
N GLY A 189 19.76 8.71 22.87
CA GLY A 189 19.06 9.54 23.85
C GLY A 189 19.59 10.97 23.93
N GLY A 190 19.93 11.56 22.78
CA GLY A 190 20.20 12.99 22.65
C GLY A 190 21.66 13.37 22.34
N GLU A 191 22.53 12.41 22.03
CA GLU A 191 23.94 12.69 21.70
C GLU A 191 24.12 13.00 20.22
N GLU A 192 23.33 12.40 19.35
CA GLU A 192 23.45 12.52 17.89
C GLU A 192 22.48 13.54 17.26
N ILE A 193 21.67 14.24 18.06
CA ILE A 193 20.67 15.22 17.58
C ILE A 193 21.25 16.32 16.68
N TYR A 194 22.52 16.69 16.86
CA TYR A 194 23.19 17.70 16.05
C TYR A 194 23.58 17.17 14.67
N GLY A 195 23.76 15.85 14.54
CA GLY A 195 24.26 15.20 13.33
C GLY A 195 23.32 15.32 12.13
N SER A 196 23.91 15.17 10.94
CA SER A 196 23.19 15.11 9.67
C SER A 196 22.26 13.90 9.57
N ASP A 197 22.64 12.79 10.21
CA ASP A 197 21.84 11.56 10.18
C ASP A 197 20.50 11.77 10.88
N PHE A 198 20.49 12.40 12.06
CA PHE A 198 19.23 12.78 12.70
C PHE A 198 18.40 13.75 11.84
N THR A 199 19.03 14.67 11.09
CA THR A 199 18.32 15.52 10.12
C THR A 199 17.64 14.68 9.03
N LYS A 200 18.32 13.69 8.46
CA LYS A 200 17.75 12.77 7.47
C LYS A 200 16.55 12.02 8.05
N SER A 201 16.68 11.54 9.28
CA SER A 201 15.58 10.88 10.00
C SER A 201 14.36 11.79 10.12
N LEU A 202 14.52 13.02 10.61
CA LEU A 202 13.43 13.98 10.74
C LEU A 202 12.76 14.30 9.41
N VAL A 203 13.52 14.60 8.35
CA VAL A 203 12.95 14.93 7.04
C VAL A 203 12.15 13.77 6.48
N VAL A 204 12.68 12.54 6.54
CA VAL A 204 11.99 11.35 6.04
C VAL A 204 10.77 11.00 6.89
N ALA A 205 10.87 11.09 8.22
CA ALA A 205 9.77 10.86 9.15
C ALA A 205 8.63 11.87 8.93
N LEU A 206 8.95 13.16 8.87
CA LEU A 206 7.96 14.21 8.65
C LEU A 206 7.34 14.12 7.26
N PHE A 207 8.10 13.71 6.25
CA PHE A 207 7.55 13.42 4.92
C PHE A 207 6.57 12.25 4.98
N ALA A 208 6.90 11.15 5.68
CA ALA A 208 5.97 10.03 5.88
C ALA A 208 4.69 10.47 6.61
N CYS A 209 4.80 11.28 7.68
CA CYS A 209 3.66 11.87 8.38
C CYS A 209 2.82 12.79 7.47
N TRP A 210 3.45 13.54 6.56
CA TRP A 210 2.71 14.38 5.62
C TRP A 210 1.91 13.53 4.63
N GLN A 211 2.50 12.44 4.13
CA GLN A 211 1.79 11.53 3.23
C GLN A 211 0.65 10.82 3.95
N ARG A 212 0.85 10.40 5.20
CA ARG A 212 -0.16 9.77 6.05
C ARG A 212 -0.03 10.26 7.50
N PRO A 213 -0.94 11.13 7.98
CA PRO A 213 -0.86 11.72 9.33
C PRO A 213 -0.77 10.69 10.46
N THR A 214 -1.34 9.50 10.26
CA THR A 214 -1.30 8.41 11.24
C THR A 214 0.11 7.86 11.49
N ASN A 215 1.07 8.05 10.58
CA ASN A 215 2.49 7.72 10.81
C ASN A 215 3.06 8.48 12.00
N GLY A 216 2.51 9.67 12.31
CA GLY A 216 2.90 10.50 13.44
C GLY A 216 2.87 9.75 14.78
N LEU A 217 2.02 8.73 14.94
CA LEU A 217 1.92 7.92 16.15
C LEU A 217 3.24 7.22 16.51
N VAL A 218 4.05 6.83 15.53
CA VAL A 218 5.39 6.26 15.76
C VAL A 218 6.32 7.31 16.39
N TRP A 219 6.34 8.50 15.80
CA TRP A 219 7.28 9.56 16.16
C TRP A 219 6.86 10.32 17.41
N LEU A 220 5.56 10.35 17.76
CA LEU A 220 5.08 10.89 19.02
C LEU A 220 5.69 10.14 20.21
N VAL A 221 5.73 8.81 20.15
CA VAL A 221 6.34 7.99 21.21
C VAL A 221 7.85 8.20 21.23
N LEU A 222 8.55 8.03 20.10
CA LEU A 222 10.01 8.16 20.04
C LEU A 222 10.50 9.57 20.41
N GLY A 223 9.85 10.60 19.86
CA GLY A 223 10.12 12.01 20.17
C GLY A 223 9.82 12.34 21.63
N GLY A 224 8.70 11.83 22.18
CA GLY A 224 8.35 11.97 23.59
C GLY A 224 9.42 11.38 24.51
N TYR A 225 9.90 10.16 24.23
CA TYR A 225 11.00 9.54 24.97
C TYR A 225 12.31 10.35 24.86
N LEU A 226 12.63 10.88 23.68
CA LEU A 226 13.82 11.71 23.48
C LEU A 226 13.75 13.01 24.31
N VAL A 227 12.62 13.71 24.26
CA VAL A 227 12.38 14.93 25.05
C VAL A 227 12.42 14.63 26.54
N ALA A 228 11.75 13.56 27.01
CA ALA A 228 11.78 13.16 28.42
C ALA A 228 13.19 12.79 28.90
N THR A 229 13.99 12.14 28.04
CA THR A 229 15.39 11.80 28.34
C THR A 229 16.25 13.06 28.44
N LEU A 230 16.06 14.04 27.56
CA LEU A 230 16.78 15.31 27.62
C LEU A 230 16.37 16.16 28.82
N ALA A 231 15.09 16.19 29.15
CA ALA A 231 14.54 16.94 30.28
C ALA A 231 15.02 16.36 31.62
N SER A 232 15.01 15.04 31.77
CA SER A 232 15.56 14.37 32.98
C SER A 232 17.06 14.58 33.16
N LYS A 233 17.81 14.83 32.08
CA LYS A 233 19.22 15.23 32.10
C LYS A 233 19.43 16.75 32.27
N GLY A 234 18.37 17.56 32.41
CA GLY A 234 18.46 19.03 32.52
C GLY A 234 18.97 19.73 31.26
N CYS A 235 18.96 19.07 30.10
CA CYS A 235 19.56 19.54 28.85
C CYS A 235 18.59 20.41 28.02
N TYR A 236 18.06 21.50 28.57
CA TYR A 236 17.02 22.31 27.91
C TYR A 236 17.47 22.95 26.59
N ASN A 237 18.74 23.34 26.46
CA ASN A 237 19.29 23.87 25.21
C ASN A 237 19.19 22.86 24.05
N LYS A 238 19.38 21.57 24.35
CA LYS A 238 19.21 20.48 23.36
C LYS A 238 17.74 20.30 22.95
N ILE A 239 16.80 20.50 23.88
CA ILE A 239 15.37 20.46 23.60
C ILE A 239 14.98 21.61 22.66
N MET A 240 15.42 22.83 22.96
CA MET A 240 15.17 23.97 22.07
C MET A 240 15.78 23.77 20.68
N TYR A 241 17.00 23.25 20.61
CA TYR A 241 17.61 22.88 19.33
C TYR A 241 16.79 21.83 18.57
N LEU A 242 16.31 20.79 19.26
CA LEU A 242 15.45 19.75 18.69
C LEU A 242 14.16 20.35 18.12
N ILE A 243 13.50 21.25 18.86
CA ILE A 243 12.27 21.93 18.43
C ILE A 243 12.53 22.73 17.16
N VAL A 244 13.55 23.60 17.16
CA VAL A 244 13.91 24.43 16.00
C VAL A 244 14.26 23.56 14.79
N LYS A 245 15.08 22.52 14.99
CA LYS A 245 15.49 21.60 13.93
C LYS A 245 14.29 20.85 13.33
N THR A 246 13.35 20.41 14.17
CA THR A 246 12.12 19.75 13.73
C THR A 246 11.22 20.72 12.97
N ALA A 247 11.06 21.95 13.45
CA ALA A 247 10.27 22.98 12.78
C ALA A 247 10.83 23.34 11.39
N LEU A 248 12.15 23.48 11.26
CA LEU A 248 12.81 23.72 9.97
C LEU A 248 12.65 22.54 9.00
N ALA A 249 12.84 21.32 9.50
CA ALA A 249 12.61 20.12 8.69
C ALA A 249 11.15 19.99 8.24
N PHE A 250 10.20 20.35 9.11
CA PHE A 250 8.78 20.33 8.79
C PHE A 250 8.42 21.38 7.75
N ALA A 251 8.89 22.63 7.90
CA ALA A 251 8.68 23.68 6.93
C ALA A 251 9.19 23.30 5.52
N LEU A 252 10.35 22.64 5.44
CA LEU A 252 10.89 22.11 4.19
C LEU A 252 9.97 21.04 3.55
N VAL A 253 9.49 20.10 4.36
CA VAL A 253 8.59 19.03 3.90
C VAL A 253 7.24 19.57 3.42
N ILE A 254 6.66 20.52 4.16
CA ILE A 254 5.43 21.20 3.74
C ILE A 254 5.65 21.89 2.40
N LEU A 255 6.69 22.73 2.30
CA LEU A 255 6.98 23.46 1.08
C LEU A 255 7.11 22.52 -0.12
N PHE A 256 7.91 21.45 0.02
CA PHE A 256 8.09 20.46 -1.04
C PHE A 256 6.79 19.76 -1.44
N SER A 257 6.00 19.32 -0.46
CA SER A 257 4.76 18.58 -0.73
C SER A 257 3.69 19.49 -1.31
N THR A 258 3.55 20.72 -0.80
CA THR A 258 2.62 21.72 -1.32
C THR A 258 2.95 22.12 -2.76
N VAL A 259 4.23 22.18 -3.15
CA VAL A 259 4.62 22.42 -4.55
C VAL A 259 4.14 21.29 -5.46
N ILE A 260 4.29 20.03 -5.03
CA ILE A 260 3.82 18.87 -5.81
C ILE A 260 2.29 18.84 -5.89
N ASP A 261 1.61 19.10 -4.77
CA ASP A 261 0.15 19.14 -4.71
C ASP A 261 -0.38 20.30 -5.59
N PHE A 262 0.23 21.48 -5.54
CA PHE A 262 -0.13 22.60 -6.41
C PHE A 262 0.04 22.26 -7.89
N TYR A 263 1.11 21.55 -8.26
CA TYR A 263 1.33 21.05 -9.62
C TYR A 263 0.21 20.10 -10.09
N PHE A 264 -0.28 19.23 -9.19
CA PHE A 264 -1.37 18.32 -9.52
C PHE A 264 -2.71 19.05 -9.65
N TYR A 265 -3.09 19.76 -8.58
CA TYR A 265 -4.42 20.33 -8.38
C TYR A 265 -4.63 21.67 -9.09
N GLY A 266 -3.57 22.39 -9.44
CA GLY A 266 -3.64 23.75 -10.01
C GLY A 266 -4.13 24.82 -9.03
N ARG A 267 -4.34 24.47 -7.76
CA ARG A 267 -4.76 25.35 -6.66
C ARG A 267 -4.06 24.95 -5.37
N LEU A 268 -3.91 25.89 -4.45
CA LEU A 268 -3.29 25.64 -3.14
C LEU A 268 -4.21 24.76 -2.28
N ILE A 269 -3.77 23.55 -1.97
CA ILE A 269 -4.48 22.59 -1.12
C ILE A 269 -3.50 22.02 -0.10
N PHE A 270 -4.02 21.70 1.09
CA PHE A 270 -3.31 20.98 2.13
C PHE A 270 -4.01 19.65 2.42
N PRO A 271 -3.68 18.57 1.70
CA PRO A 271 -4.38 17.28 1.80
C PRO A 271 -4.44 16.71 3.23
N PRO A 272 -3.41 16.81 4.09
CA PRO A 272 -3.49 16.32 5.47
C PRO A 272 -4.62 16.95 6.30
N ILE A 273 -4.96 18.21 6.05
CA ILE A 273 -6.02 18.93 6.76
C ILE A 273 -7.39 18.40 6.31
N LEU A 274 -7.58 18.25 5.00
CA LEU A 274 -8.81 17.68 4.42
C LEU A 274 -8.97 16.21 4.81
N PHE A 275 -7.87 15.45 4.83
CA PHE A 275 -7.84 14.08 5.32
C PHE A 275 -8.32 14.00 6.77
N PHE A 276 -7.83 14.87 7.65
CA PHE A 276 -8.26 14.90 9.05
C PHE A 276 -9.74 15.27 9.17
N LYS A 277 -10.22 16.27 8.42
CA LYS A 277 -11.64 16.65 8.39
C LYS A 277 -12.53 15.47 8.00
N PHE A 278 -12.21 14.79 6.90
CA PHE A 278 -13.02 13.67 6.41
C PHE A 278 -12.92 12.43 7.31
N ASN A 279 -11.70 12.00 7.66
CA ASN A 279 -11.51 10.68 8.30
C ASN A 279 -11.72 10.70 9.82
N VAL A 280 -11.54 11.86 10.46
CA VAL A 280 -11.56 11.98 11.93
C VAL A 280 -12.73 12.84 12.41
N MET A 281 -13.02 13.96 11.73
CA MET A 281 -14.08 14.87 12.16
C MET A 281 -15.46 14.56 11.59
N SER A 282 -15.55 13.69 10.58
CA SER A 282 -16.81 13.32 9.94
C SER A 282 -17.07 11.81 10.06
N PRO A 283 -18.33 11.37 10.12
CA PRO A 283 -18.66 9.95 10.20
C PRO A 283 -18.52 9.22 8.86
N LEU A 284 -18.25 9.93 7.76
CA LEU A 284 -18.16 9.37 6.41
C LEU A 284 -17.09 8.29 6.27
N SER A 285 -16.06 8.24 7.14
CA SER A 285 -15.10 7.14 7.12
C SER A 285 -15.73 5.78 7.45
N SER A 286 -16.86 5.75 8.15
CA SER A 286 -17.62 4.53 8.45
C SER A 286 -18.37 3.96 7.24
N PHE A 287 -18.55 4.76 6.18
CA PHE A 287 -19.11 4.34 4.89
C PHE A 287 -18.34 3.16 4.28
N TYR A 288 -17.01 3.13 4.49
CA TYR A 288 -16.14 2.06 4.01
C TYR A 288 -16.14 0.81 4.92
N GLY A 289 -17.15 0.67 5.76
CA GLY A 289 -17.32 -0.44 6.70
C GLY A 289 -16.57 -0.26 8.01
N THR A 290 -17.02 -0.99 9.03
CA THR A 290 -16.46 -0.95 10.39
C THR A 290 -16.02 -2.33 10.85
N ASN A 291 -15.04 -2.37 11.74
CA ASN A 291 -14.48 -3.61 12.30
C ASN A 291 -14.37 -3.53 13.82
N GLN A 292 -14.40 -4.69 14.49
CA GLN A 292 -14.29 -4.80 15.94
C GLN A 292 -12.99 -4.18 16.48
N TRP A 293 -13.00 -3.68 17.72
CA TRP A 293 -11.86 -2.97 18.33
C TRP A 293 -10.58 -3.82 18.38
N HIS A 294 -10.71 -5.14 18.56
CA HIS A 294 -9.57 -6.06 18.66
C HIS A 294 -9.04 -6.53 17.29
N PHE A 295 -9.61 -6.08 16.16
CA PHE A 295 -9.23 -6.52 14.80
C PHE A 295 -7.72 -6.48 14.54
N HIS A 296 -7.03 -5.40 14.94
CA HIS A 296 -5.59 -5.30 14.73
C HIS A 296 -4.78 -6.27 15.60
N ILE A 297 -5.26 -6.58 16.80
CA ILE A 297 -4.61 -7.50 17.73
C ILE A 297 -4.84 -8.95 17.30
N THR A 298 -6.08 -9.30 16.93
CA THR A 298 -6.48 -10.70 16.65
C THR A 298 -6.29 -11.10 15.19
N GLN A 299 -6.21 -10.14 14.25
CA GLN A 299 -6.13 -10.43 12.82
C GLN A 299 -4.95 -9.74 12.14
N SER A 300 -4.82 -8.40 12.23
CA SER A 300 -3.78 -7.70 11.46
C SER A 300 -2.36 -8.01 11.91
N LEU A 301 -2.09 -7.98 13.22
CA LEU A 301 -0.77 -8.27 13.76
C LEU A 301 -0.36 -9.72 13.50
N PRO A 302 -1.23 -10.74 13.74
CA PRO A 302 -0.93 -12.12 13.35
C PRO A 302 -0.64 -12.28 11.86
N LEU A 303 -1.41 -11.64 10.97
CA LEU A 303 -1.18 -11.72 9.53
C LEU A 303 0.17 -11.08 9.13
N MET A 304 0.48 -9.92 9.69
CA MET A 304 1.72 -9.19 9.41
C MET A 304 2.97 -9.93 9.91
N LEU A 305 2.90 -10.52 11.12
CA LEU A 305 3.98 -11.34 11.69
C LEU A 305 4.08 -12.71 11.00
N ASN A 306 2.96 -13.28 10.58
CA ASN A 306 2.85 -14.64 10.06
C ASN A 306 3.57 -15.66 10.96
N TYR A 307 4.43 -16.51 10.41
CA TYR A 307 5.18 -17.50 11.20
C TYR A 307 6.19 -16.89 12.19
N ASN A 308 6.43 -15.56 12.15
CA ASN A 308 7.33 -14.87 13.09
C ASN A 308 6.68 -14.62 14.46
N ILE A 309 5.39 -14.94 14.65
CA ILE A 309 4.67 -14.79 15.93
C ILE A 309 5.44 -15.34 17.14
N PRO A 310 5.89 -16.61 17.18
CA PRO A 310 6.63 -17.14 18.34
C PRO A 310 7.94 -16.39 18.59
N LEU A 311 8.64 -15.99 17.53
CA LEU A 311 9.89 -15.23 17.63
C LEU A 311 9.64 -13.82 18.19
N PHE A 312 8.53 -13.20 17.77
CA PHE A 312 8.12 -11.88 18.25
C PHE A 312 7.84 -11.90 19.76
N PHE A 313 7.02 -12.83 20.23
CA PHE A 313 6.71 -12.93 21.67
C PHE A 313 7.92 -13.32 22.52
N LEU A 314 8.77 -14.22 22.03
CA LEU A 314 10.03 -14.54 22.70
C LEU A 314 10.95 -13.31 22.76
N GLY A 315 10.99 -12.49 21.69
CA GLY A 315 11.71 -11.23 21.66
C GLY A 315 11.21 -10.24 22.71
N ILE A 316 9.88 -10.05 22.82
CA ILE A 316 9.27 -9.21 23.87
C ILE A 316 9.66 -9.71 25.25
N TRP A 317 9.48 -11.01 25.51
CA TRP A 317 9.82 -11.61 26.80
C TRP A 317 11.30 -11.40 27.15
N ALA A 318 12.20 -11.63 26.19
CA ALA A 318 13.63 -11.45 26.39
C ALA A 318 14.02 -9.98 26.65
N VAL A 319 13.34 -9.03 26.01
CA VAL A 319 13.52 -7.59 26.26
C VAL A 319 13.07 -7.22 27.66
N CYS A 320 11.88 -7.65 28.07
CA CYS A 320 11.31 -7.34 29.40
C CYS A 320 12.07 -8.03 30.54
N ALA A 321 12.60 -9.23 30.31
CA ALA A 321 13.38 -9.97 31.30
C ALA A 321 14.82 -9.43 31.46
N SER A 322 15.32 -8.64 30.51
CA SER A 322 16.68 -8.10 30.56
C SER A 322 16.81 -6.99 31.61
N LYS A 323 17.69 -7.20 32.59
CA LYS A 323 18.02 -6.21 33.64
C LYS A 323 19.06 -5.17 33.21
N GLN A 324 19.54 -5.22 31.97
CA GLN A 324 20.59 -4.31 31.49
C GLN A 324 20.05 -2.90 31.24
N ALA A 325 20.81 -1.87 31.59
CA ALA A 325 20.44 -0.46 31.37
C ALA A 325 20.13 -0.12 29.89
N LYS A 326 20.70 -0.90 28.95
CA LYS A 326 20.47 -0.81 27.50
C LYS A 326 19.14 -1.42 27.03
N ALA A 327 18.39 -2.09 27.92
CA ALA A 327 17.02 -2.54 27.65
C ALA A 327 16.05 -1.38 27.33
N LYS A 328 16.40 -0.14 27.72
CA LYS A 328 15.60 1.07 27.44
C LYS A 328 15.34 1.30 25.95
N ILE A 329 16.27 0.99 25.05
CA ILE A 329 16.08 1.14 23.61
C ILE A 329 14.99 0.18 23.11
N TRP A 330 15.05 -1.08 23.54
CA TRP A 330 14.06 -2.09 23.15
C TRP A 330 12.68 -1.84 23.78
N ILE A 331 12.64 -1.30 24.99
CA ILE A 331 11.38 -0.87 25.62
C ILE A 331 10.71 0.24 24.79
N GLN A 332 11.47 1.18 24.22
CA GLN A 332 10.90 2.18 23.30
C GLN A 332 10.29 1.53 22.06
N VAL A 333 10.98 0.56 21.44
CA VAL A 333 10.45 -0.19 20.28
C VAL A 333 9.14 -0.88 20.63
N VAL A 334 9.09 -1.57 21.77
CA VAL A 334 7.87 -2.25 22.25
C VAL A 334 6.76 -1.24 22.53
N ALA A 335 7.07 -0.12 23.19
CA ALA A 335 6.10 0.93 23.49
C ALA A 335 5.47 1.52 22.22
N VAL A 336 6.28 1.76 21.16
CA VAL A 336 5.77 2.24 19.86
C VAL A 336 4.77 1.24 19.28
N ILE A 337 5.10 -0.05 19.26
CA ILE A 337 4.24 -1.09 18.70
C ILE A 337 2.89 -1.12 19.44
N PHE A 338 2.92 -1.22 20.77
CA PHE A 338 1.70 -1.30 21.57
C PHE A 338 0.86 -0.02 21.51
N PHE A 339 1.50 1.16 21.57
CA PHE A 339 0.79 2.43 21.46
C PHE A 339 0.07 2.55 20.11
N ASN A 340 0.74 2.21 19.01
CA ASN A 340 0.11 2.25 17.69
C ASN A 340 -1.03 1.24 17.57
N LEU A 341 -0.87 0.01 18.07
CA LEU A 341 -1.95 -0.99 18.06
C LEU A 341 -3.19 -0.49 18.81
N LEU A 342 -3.00 0.11 20.00
CA LEU A 342 -4.09 0.69 20.77
C LEU A 342 -4.76 1.86 20.04
N ALA A 343 -3.96 2.78 19.47
CA ALA A 343 -4.48 3.94 18.74
C ALA A 343 -5.29 3.52 17.50
N TYR A 344 -4.78 2.60 16.68
CA TYR A 344 -5.51 2.08 15.51
C TYR A 344 -6.74 1.25 15.91
N SER A 345 -6.73 0.58 17.07
CA SER A 345 -7.87 -0.18 17.57
C SER A 345 -9.10 0.69 17.91
N ILE A 346 -8.90 1.99 18.19
CA ILE A 346 -9.98 2.95 18.48
C ILE A 346 -10.76 3.34 17.21
N LEU A 347 -10.12 3.33 16.04
CA LEU A 347 -10.75 3.77 14.79
C LEU A 347 -11.83 2.78 14.34
N SER A 348 -13.01 3.26 13.92
CA SER A 348 -14.11 2.39 13.47
C SER A 348 -13.75 1.59 12.21
N HIS A 349 -13.20 2.27 11.20
CA HIS A 349 -12.74 1.67 9.96
C HIS A 349 -11.31 1.12 10.12
N LYS A 350 -11.09 -0.12 9.68
CA LYS A 350 -9.82 -0.84 9.88
C LYS A 350 -9.47 -1.71 8.68
N GLU A 351 -8.19 -1.72 8.33
CA GLU A 351 -7.63 -2.56 7.28
C GLU A 351 -6.30 -3.19 7.71
N PHE A 352 -5.98 -4.36 7.17
CA PHE A 352 -4.74 -5.10 7.50
C PHE A 352 -3.48 -4.26 7.29
N ARG A 353 -3.44 -3.43 6.25
CA ARG A 353 -2.28 -2.63 5.84
C ARG A 353 -2.05 -1.37 6.69
N PHE A 354 -2.98 -0.97 7.56
CA PHE A 354 -2.83 0.26 8.36
C PHE A 354 -1.67 0.21 9.34
N ILE A 355 -1.41 -0.97 9.93
CA ILE A 355 -0.30 -1.16 10.88
C ILE A 355 1.02 -1.55 10.21
N TYR A 356 1.05 -1.63 8.87
CA TYR A 356 2.24 -2.05 8.13
C TYR A 356 3.51 -1.20 8.38
N PRO A 357 3.43 0.11 8.68
CA PRO A 357 4.61 0.90 9.08
C PRO A 357 5.32 0.38 10.34
N LEU A 358 4.67 -0.45 11.16
CA LEU A 358 5.28 -1.10 12.32
C LEU A 358 6.15 -2.30 11.96
N GLN A 359 6.10 -2.78 10.71
CA GLN A 359 6.82 -3.98 10.28
C GLN A 359 8.32 -3.96 10.60
N PRO A 360 9.08 -2.86 10.40
CA PRO A 360 10.50 -2.81 10.77
C PRO A 360 10.75 -3.02 12.27
N LEU A 361 9.87 -2.50 13.13
CA LEU A 361 9.93 -2.64 14.58
C LEU A 361 9.59 -4.07 15.00
N CYS A 362 8.55 -4.65 14.41
CA CYS A 362 8.18 -6.06 14.61
C CYS A 362 9.32 -7.00 14.19
N MET A 363 9.94 -6.75 13.04
CA MET A 363 11.10 -7.53 12.56
C MET A 363 12.31 -7.40 13.50
N ALA A 364 12.53 -6.22 14.10
CA ALA A 364 13.58 -6.03 15.09
C ALA A 364 13.39 -6.95 16.31
N ILE A 365 12.17 -6.97 16.86
CA ILE A 365 11.83 -7.82 18.00
C ILE A 365 11.90 -9.31 17.64
N SER A 366 11.35 -9.72 16.50
CA SER A 366 11.42 -11.11 16.03
C SER A 366 12.87 -11.57 15.79
N ALA A 367 13.72 -10.73 15.21
CA ALA A 367 15.13 -11.06 15.02
C ALA A 367 15.86 -11.23 16.36
N PHE A 368 15.53 -10.41 17.36
CA PHE A 368 16.07 -10.55 18.71
C PHE A 368 15.64 -11.86 19.38
N GLY A 369 14.36 -12.23 19.26
CA GLY A 369 13.86 -13.53 19.73
C GLY A 369 14.57 -14.71 19.05
N ALA A 370 14.80 -14.64 17.74
CA ALA A 370 15.54 -15.66 17.00
C ALA A 370 17.00 -15.81 17.47
N LEU A 371 17.68 -14.72 17.83
CA LEU A 371 19.03 -14.77 18.39
C LEU A 371 19.06 -15.51 19.74
N LYS A 372 18.03 -15.32 20.58
CA LYS A 372 17.91 -16.03 21.85
C LYS A 372 17.68 -17.53 21.67
N LEU A 373 16.88 -17.94 20.68
CA LEU A 373 16.70 -19.37 20.38
C LEU A 373 17.98 -20.04 19.91
N LYS A 374 18.79 -19.36 19.09
CA LYS A 374 20.06 -19.90 18.58
C LYS A 374 21.05 -20.26 19.69
N GLN A 375 20.94 -19.63 20.87
CA GLN A 375 21.73 -19.97 22.04
C GLN A 375 21.29 -21.29 22.71
N GLY A 376 20.11 -21.83 22.35
CA GLY A 376 19.63 -23.16 22.73
C GLY A 376 19.83 -24.20 21.62
N TYR A 377 20.13 -25.44 21.99
CA TYR A 377 20.63 -26.50 21.08
C TYR A 377 19.62 -27.11 20.08
N THR A 378 18.39 -26.61 19.98
CA THR A 378 17.32 -27.30 19.27
C THR A 378 16.72 -26.40 18.18
N ILE A 379 16.37 -26.98 17.03
CA ILE A 379 15.69 -26.39 15.85
C ILE A 379 16.63 -26.10 14.64
N LYS A 380 17.14 -27.16 13.99
CA LYS A 380 17.82 -27.08 12.67
C LYS A 380 16.95 -27.47 11.46
N HIS A 381 15.90 -28.27 11.65
CA HIS A 381 15.08 -28.79 10.53
C HIS A 381 13.69 -28.16 10.42
N PHE A 382 13.03 -27.82 11.53
CA PHE A 382 11.75 -27.10 11.53
C PHE A 382 11.89 -25.61 11.12
N THR A 383 13.11 -25.07 11.10
CA THR A 383 13.42 -23.67 10.77
C THR A 383 13.25 -23.30 9.30
N PHE A 384 13.24 -24.26 8.37
CA PHE A 384 13.16 -23.96 6.92
C PHE A 384 11.82 -24.30 6.28
N VAL A 385 11.10 -25.32 6.77
CA VAL A 385 9.82 -25.74 6.18
C VAL A 385 8.77 -24.63 6.26
N ILE A 386 8.58 -24.04 7.44
CA ILE A 386 7.54 -23.03 7.65
C ILE A 386 7.80 -21.75 6.82
N PRO A 387 9.03 -21.20 6.78
CA PRO A 387 9.35 -20.08 5.88
C PRO A 387 9.14 -20.39 4.40
N VAL A 388 9.44 -21.62 3.96
CA VAL A 388 9.20 -22.04 2.56
C VAL A 388 7.71 -22.07 2.25
N ILE A 389 6.89 -22.66 3.13
CA ILE A 389 5.42 -22.64 3.00
C ILE A 389 4.91 -21.20 2.95
N SER A 390 5.39 -20.34 3.84
CA SER A 390 5.05 -18.91 3.87
C SER A 390 5.31 -18.21 2.54
N VAL A 391 6.47 -18.44 1.92
CA VAL A 391 6.79 -17.89 0.60
C VAL A 391 5.89 -18.49 -0.49
N ILE A 392 5.74 -19.81 -0.54
CA ILE A 392 4.93 -20.49 -1.56
C ILE A 392 3.47 -20.00 -1.49
N SER A 393 2.88 -19.93 -0.30
CA SER A 393 1.52 -19.42 -0.10
C SER A 393 1.37 -17.98 -0.60
N ALA A 394 2.33 -17.10 -0.29
CA ALA A 394 2.31 -15.73 -0.79
C ALA A 394 2.40 -15.69 -2.31
N MET A 395 3.32 -16.47 -2.91
CA MET A 395 3.51 -16.55 -4.36
C MET A 395 2.26 -17.07 -5.07
N LEU A 396 1.58 -18.08 -4.52
CA LEU A 396 0.32 -18.59 -5.09
C LEU A 396 -0.77 -17.52 -5.08
N LEU A 397 -0.92 -16.78 -3.98
CA LEU A 397 -1.95 -15.74 -3.87
C LEU A 397 -1.68 -14.55 -4.79
N ILE A 398 -0.45 -14.05 -4.88
CA ILE A 398 -0.13 -12.94 -5.80
C ILE A 398 -0.21 -13.36 -7.27
N ARG A 399 -0.26 -14.66 -7.56
CA ARG A 399 -0.31 -15.19 -8.91
C ARG A 399 -1.72 -15.50 -9.39
N TYR A 400 -2.55 -16.09 -8.54
CA TYR A 400 -3.81 -16.69 -8.96
C TYR A 400 -5.04 -16.04 -8.35
N HIS A 401 -5.01 -15.65 -7.08
CA HIS A 401 -6.20 -15.13 -6.38
C HIS A 401 -6.50 -13.69 -6.81
N GLU A 402 -7.71 -13.44 -7.32
CA GLU A 402 -8.12 -12.17 -7.93
C GLU A 402 -7.31 -11.82 -9.21
N SER A 403 -7.02 -12.81 -10.05
CA SER A 403 -6.27 -12.61 -11.31
C SER A 403 -7.14 -12.26 -12.52
N GLY A 404 -8.46 -12.49 -12.44
CA GLY A 404 -9.40 -12.31 -13.54
C GLY A 404 -9.60 -10.84 -13.88
N THR A 405 -9.63 -9.99 -12.85
CA THR A 405 -9.74 -8.53 -12.96
C THR A 405 -8.56 -7.89 -13.68
N ILE A 406 -7.34 -8.44 -13.55
CA ILE A 406 -6.17 -8.00 -14.33
C ILE A 406 -6.21 -8.59 -15.75
N SER A 407 -6.62 -9.84 -15.88
CA SER A 407 -6.60 -10.57 -17.16
C SER A 407 -7.60 -9.98 -18.16
N VAL A 408 -8.79 -9.59 -17.69
CA VAL A 408 -9.82 -9.00 -18.55
C VAL A 408 -9.38 -7.68 -19.17
N ILE A 409 -8.70 -6.83 -18.41
CA ILE A 409 -8.23 -5.53 -18.91
C ILE A 409 -7.15 -5.70 -19.98
N LYS A 410 -6.23 -6.66 -19.77
CA LYS A 410 -5.21 -7.00 -20.77
C LYS A 410 -5.82 -7.55 -22.05
N TYR A 411 -6.88 -8.33 -21.92
CA TYR A 411 -7.63 -8.85 -23.06
C TYR A 411 -8.31 -7.73 -23.85
N LEU A 412 -8.97 -6.80 -23.15
CA LEU A 412 -9.65 -5.64 -23.78
C LEU A 412 -8.65 -4.67 -24.43
N HIS A 413 -7.46 -4.48 -23.85
CA HIS A 413 -6.38 -3.72 -24.50
C HIS A 413 -5.99 -4.34 -25.85
N GLY A 414 -5.89 -5.68 -25.91
CA GLY A 414 -5.48 -6.39 -27.13
C GLY A 414 -6.52 -6.43 -28.25
N LYS A 415 -7.69 -5.82 -28.06
CA LYS A 415 -8.73 -5.74 -29.10
C LYS A 415 -8.40 -4.64 -30.11
N PRO A 416 -8.47 -4.92 -31.43
CA PRO A 416 -8.02 -3.99 -32.46
C PRO A 416 -8.94 -2.75 -32.60
N SER A 417 -10.25 -2.92 -32.43
CA SER A 417 -11.24 -1.86 -32.42
C SER A 417 -12.23 -2.15 -31.32
N VAL A 418 -12.57 -1.15 -30.51
CA VAL A 418 -13.59 -1.25 -29.47
C VAL A 418 -14.29 0.10 -29.38
N ASP A 419 -15.60 0.11 -29.62
CA ASP A 419 -16.42 1.31 -29.60
C ASP A 419 -16.80 1.69 -28.16
N SER A 420 -17.13 0.69 -27.33
CA SER A 420 -17.55 0.93 -25.95
C SER A 420 -17.35 -0.25 -25.02
N ILE A 421 -17.03 0.05 -23.75
CA ILE A 421 -16.86 -0.95 -22.70
C ILE A 421 -17.60 -0.50 -21.44
N GLY A 422 -18.41 -1.39 -20.87
CA GLY A 422 -19.08 -1.19 -19.60
C GLY A 422 -18.67 -2.23 -18.56
N PHE A 423 -18.38 -1.78 -17.34
CA PHE A 423 -18.10 -2.64 -16.20
C PHE A 423 -19.29 -2.65 -15.24
N LEU A 424 -20.15 -3.66 -15.38
CA LEU A 424 -21.31 -3.88 -14.53
C LEU A 424 -20.93 -4.86 -13.41
N MET A 425 -20.23 -4.33 -12.42
CA MET A 425 -19.64 -5.04 -11.28
C MET A 425 -19.43 -4.04 -10.14
N PRO A 426 -19.01 -4.44 -8.92
CA PRO A 426 -18.75 -3.49 -7.85
C PRO A 426 -17.70 -2.46 -8.30
N CYS A 427 -17.82 -1.24 -7.80
CA CYS A 427 -16.92 -0.15 -8.17
C CYS A 427 -15.44 -0.52 -7.95
N HIS A 428 -14.57 0.05 -8.78
CA HIS A 428 -13.12 -0.10 -8.66
C HIS A 428 -12.66 -1.57 -8.55
N SER A 429 -13.31 -2.48 -9.27
CA SER A 429 -12.96 -3.91 -9.29
C SER A 429 -11.84 -4.27 -10.28
N THR A 430 -11.50 -3.38 -11.20
CA THR A 430 -10.43 -3.56 -12.18
C THR A 430 -9.46 -2.37 -12.15
N PRO A 431 -8.19 -2.58 -12.58
CA PRO A 431 -7.34 -1.45 -12.93
C PRO A 431 -7.91 -0.78 -14.18
N TRP A 432 -7.81 0.53 -14.27
CA TRP A 432 -8.40 1.31 -15.34
C TRP A 432 -7.36 1.58 -16.43
N GLN A 433 -7.03 2.83 -16.70
CA GLN A 433 -6.11 3.19 -17.78
C GLN A 433 -4.65 2.84 -17.47
N SER A 434 -4.30 2.58 -16.20
CA SER A 434 -2.98 2.03 -15.85
C SER A 434 -2.73 0.61 -16.37
N TYR A 435 -3.77 -0.09 -16.86
CA TYR A 435 -3.65 -1.39 -17.51
C TYR A 435 -4.37 -1.45 -18.87
N LEU A 436 -5.46 -0.71 -19.07
CA LEU A 436 -6.18 -0.68 -20.34
C LEU A 436 -5.41 0.13 -21.37
N HIS A 437 -4.83 1.27 -20.95
CA HIS A 437 -3.99 2.16 -21.75
C HIS A 437 -4.53 2.41 -23.18
N ARG A 438 -5.79 2.86 -23.27
CA ARG A 438 -6.47 3.16 -24.53
C ARG A 438 -7.21 4.47 -24.46
N SER A 439 -6.85 5.40 -25.32
CA SER A 439 -7.46 6.74 -25.45
C SER A 439 -8.51 6.81 -26.57
N ASP A 440 -8.67 5.74 -27.33
CA ASP A 440 -9.50 5.64 -28.53
C ASP A 440 -10.92 5.10 -28.25
N ILE A 441 -11.23 4.77 -26.99
CA ILE A 441 -12.55 4.29 -26.58
C ILE A 441 -13.34 5.49 -26.04
N ASP A 442 -14.37 5.91 -26.79
CA ASP A 442 -15.19 7.08 -26.44
C ASP A 442 -16.10 6.82 -25.24
N ASN A 443 -16.70 5.63 -25.16
CA ASN A 443 -17.69 5.29 -24.13
C ASN A 443 -17.17 4.16 -23.23
N LEU A 444 -16.48 4.56 -22.16
CA LEU A 444 -15.89 3.70 -21.16
C LEU A 444 -16.45 4.05 -19.78
N TRP A 445 -17.24 3.15 -19.19
CA TRP A 445 -17.92 3.40 -17.91
C TRP A 445 -17.86 2.22 -16.95
N ALA A 446 -17.98 2.51 -15.66
CA ALA A 446 -18.02 1.57 -14.56
C ALA A 446 -19.03 2.04 -13.51
N ILE A 447 -19.62 1.10 -12.78
CA ILE A 447 -20.48 1.40 -11.63
C ILE A 447 -19.66 2.14 -10.57
N THR A 448 -20.23 3.22 -10.04
CA THR A 448 -19.62 4.11 -9.06
C THR A 448 -19.99 3.73 -7.62
N CYS A 449 -19.24 4.27 -6.66
CA CYS A 449 -19.50 4.11 -5.21
C CYS A 449 -19.05 5.37 -4.46
N ASP A 450 -19.44 6.52 -4.98
CA ASP A 450 -19.04 7.79 -4.41
C ASP A 450 -19.72 8.00 -3.05
N PRO A 451 -18.98 8.43 -2.01
CA PRO A 451 -19.56 8.71 -0.72
C PRO A 451 -20.46 9.95 -0.79
N PRO A 452 -21.40 10.12 0.16
CA PRO A 452 -22.31 11.26 0.19
C PRO A 452 -21.58 12.52 0.66
N LEU A 453 -20.78 13.14 -0.21
CA LEU A 453 -19.94 14.30 0.13
C LEU A 453 -20.74 15.51 0.65
N HIS A 454 -22.03 15.60 0.30
CA HIS A 454 -22.94 16.62 0.81
C HIS A 454 -23.21 16.49 2.32
N LEU A 455 -22.95 15.33 2.93
CA LEU A 455 -23.12 15.10 4.37
C LEU A 455 -21.88 15.48 5.20
N ILE A 456 -20.76 15.88 4.59
CA ILE A 456 -19.51 16.08 5.34
C ILE A 456 -19.61 17.19 6.42
N ASP A 457 -20.44 18.21 6.16
CA ASP A 457 -20.68 19.34 7.05
C ASP A 457 -22.11 19.33 7.62
N ASP A 458 -22.83 18.21 7.47
CA ASP A 458 -24.21 18.04 7.95
C ASP A 458 -24.20 17.57 9.43
N PRO A 459 -24.85 18.30 10.35
CA PRO A 459 -24.91 17.89 11.76
C PRO A 459 -25.65 16.57 11.98
N ASP A 460 -26.53 16.17 11.06
CA ASP A 460 -27.30 14.92 11.12
C ASP A 460 -26.66 13.80 10.27
N ALA A 461 -25.40 13.95 9.85
CA ALA A 461 -24.71 12.98 9.01
C ALA A 461 -24.72 11.56 9.61
N ASP A 462 -24.56 11.42 10.93
CA ASP A 462 -24.60 10.12 11.63
C ASP A 462 -25.94 9.38 11.46
N GLN A 463 -27.05 10.11 11.33
CA GLN A 463 -28.38 9.53 11.18
C GLN A 463 -28.73 9.25 9.72
N LYS A 464 -28.20 10.06 8.79
CA LYS A 464 -28.48 9.95 7.35
C LYS A 464 -27.58 8.92 6.67
N LEU A 465 -26.32 8.81 7.09
CA LEU A 465 -25.31 7.96 6.46
C LEU A 465 -25.73 6.47 6.37
N PRO A 466 -26.34 5.84 7.41
CA PRO A 466 -26.77 4.44 7.31
C PRO A 466 -27.85 4.17 6.25
N ASN A 467 -28.58 5.21 5.82
CA ASN A 467 -29.64 5.11 4.81
C ASN A 467 -29.17 5.53 3.41
N TYR A 468 -27.91 5.96 3.26
CA TYR A 468 -27.35 6.29 1.97
C TYR A 468 -27.01 5.02 1.19
N MET A 469 -27.44 4.97 -0.06
CA MET A 469 -27.09 3.92 -1.01
C MET A 469 -26.35 4.55 -2.17
N ASP A 470 -25.18 4.01 -2.50
CA ASP A 470 -24.49 4.37 -3.74
C ASP A 470 -25.02 3.56 -4.94
N GLU A 471 -24.50 3.86 -6.13
CA GLU A 471 -24.91 3.18 -7.36
C GLU A 471 -24.65 1.66 -7.32
N SER A 472 -23.53 1.23 -6.74
CA SER A 472 -23.22 -0.17 -6.54
C SER A 472 -24.21 -0.82 -5.56
N ASP A 473 -24.61 -0.14 -4.49
CA ASP A 473 -25.61 -0.67 -3.55
C ASP A 473 -26.97 -0.85 -4.24
N PHE A 474 -27.41 0.13 -5.04
CA PHE A 474 -28.65 0.00 -5.82
C PHE A 474 -28.61 -1.17 -6.81
N LEU A 475 -27.46 -1.43 -7.45
CA LEU A 475 -27.30 -2.57 -8.35
C LEU A 475 -27.47 -3.91 -7.62
N TYR A 476 -26.91 -4.04 -6.42
CA TYR A 476 -26.90 -5.33 -5.71
C TYR A 476 -28.10 -5.55 -4.79
N GLU A 477 -28.87 -4.51 -4.46
CA GLU A 477 -30.15 -4.62 -3.74
C GLU A 477 -31.23 -5.24 -4.64
N ASP A 478 -31.42 -4.73 -5.85
CA ASP A 478 -32.33 -5.28 -6.85
C ASP A 478 -31.78 -5.09 -8.27
N VAL A 479 -31.14 -6.14 -8.77
CA VAL A 479 -30.52 -6.16 -10.10
C VAL A 479 -31.54 -5.89 -11.21
N PHE A 480 -32.77 -6.43 -11.10
CA PHE A 480 -33.78 -6.26 -12.15
C PHE A 480 -34.26 -4.82 -12.21
N HIS A 481 -34.60 -4.25 -11.04
CA HIS A 481 -35.03 -2.86 -10.95
C HIS A 481 -33.92 -1.90 -11.40
N PHE A 482 -32.68 -2.14 -11.00
CA PHE A 482 -31.54 -1.34 -11.45
C PHE A 482 -31.39 -1.38 -12.97
N ILE A 483 -31.37 -2.56 -13.59
CA ILE A 483 -31.17 -2.69 -15.04
C ILE A 483 -32.29 -2.01 -15.83
N THR A 484 -33.55 -2.20 -15.43
CA THR A 484 -34.70 -1.63 -16.14
C THR A 484 -34.80 -0.11 -16.01
N HIS A 485 -34.24 0.47 -14.95
CA HIS A 485 -34.19 1.93 -14.76
C HIS A 485 -32.94 2.55 -15.40
N ALA A 486 -31.77 1.96 -15.16
CA ALA A 486 -30.48 2.51 -15.54
C ALA A 486 -30.15 2.32 -17.02
N PHE A 487 -30.74 1.34 -17.70
CA PHE A 487 -30.47 1.03 -19.10
C PHE A 487 -31.72 1.13 -19.97
N PRO A 488 -31.58 1.51 -21.25
CA PRO A 488 -32.69 1.46 -22.20
C PRO A 488 -33.12 0.01 -22.46
N PRO A 489 -34.42 -0.23 -22.72
CA PRO A 489 -34.89 -1.55 -23.14
C PRO A 489 -34.27 -1.93 -24.49
N PHE A 490 -34.02 -3.23 -24.68
CA PHE A 490 -33.50 -3.74 -25.96
C PHE A 490 -34.52 -3.65 -27.11
N GLU A 491 -35.82 -3.70 -26.79
CA GLU A 491 -36.92 -3.64 -27.77
C GLU A 491 -37.64 -2.29 -27.67
N ASN A 492 -37.60 -1.51 -28.76
CA ASN A 492 -38.25 -0.21 -29.07
C ASN A 492 -37.45 1.09 -28.82
N GLY A 493 -37.14 1.74 -29.95
CA GLY A 493 -36.44 3.03 -30.07
C GLY A 493 -37.29 4.26 -29.77
N VAL A 494 -37.88 4.34 -28.59
CA VAL A 494 -38.44 5.61 -28.07
C VAL A 494 -37.58 6.08 -26.91
N GLN A 495 -36.52 6.83 -27.24
CA GLN A 495 -35.73 7.59 -26.27
C GLN A 495 -36.58 8.76 -25.76
N GLN A 496 -37.35 8.55 -24.70
CA GLN A 496 -38.04 9.64 -23.99
C GLN A 496 -37.42 9.97 -22.63
N GLN A 497 -36.50 9.15 -22.12
CA GLN A 497 -35.76 9.42 -20.88
C GLN A 497 -34.25 9.24 -21.09
N ALA A 498 -33.45 10.15 -20.52
CA ALA A 498 -32.02 9.96 -20.43
C ALA A 498 -31.75 8.86 -19.40
N HIS A 499 -31.39 7.66 -19.89
CA HIS A 499 -30.93 6.56 -19.04
C HIS A 499 -29.52 6.85 -18.53
N LEU A 500 -29.20 6.31 -17.35
CA LEU A 500 -27.90 6.51 -16.71
C LEU A 500 -26.76 5.89 -17.54
N HIS A 501 -27.01 4.71 -18.11
CA HIS A 501 -26.03 3.95 -18.89
C HIS A 501 -26.59 3.54 -20.25
N SER A 502 -25.67 3.20 -21.16
CA SER A 502 -25.96 2.62 -22.47
C SER A 502 -25.34 1.24 -22.59
N TRP A 503 -26.01 0.35 -23.36
CA TRP A 503 -25.53 -1.01 -23.60
C TRP A 503 -24.26 -1.01 -24.48
N PRO A 504 -23.09 -1.38 -23.91
CA PRO A 504 -21.79 -1.26 -24.57
C PRO A 504 -21.54 -2.40 -25.57
N GLU A 505 -20.53 -2.28 -26.43
CA GLU A 505 -20.07 -3.39 -27.27
C GLU A 505 -19.56 -4.55 -26.41
N TYR A 506 -18.71 -4.25 -25.43
CA TYR A 506 -18.22 -5.21 -24.43
C TYR A 506 -18.77 -4.90 -23.04
N LEU A 507 -19.43 -5.88 -22.43
CA LEU A 507 -19.93 -5.80 -21.06
C LEU A 507 -19.15 -6.77 -20.18
N VAL A 508 -18.56 -6.26 -19.10
CA VAL A 508 -17.76 -7.06 -18.16
C VAL A 508 -18.50 -7.20 -16.84
N VAL A 509 -18.61 -8.44 -16.34
CA VAL A 509 -19.35 -8.77 -15.11
C VAL A 509 -18.64 -9.85 -14.29
N PHE A 510 -18.93 -9.93 -13.00
CA PHE A 510 -18.59 -11.12 -12.19
C PHE A 510 -19.62 -12.23 -12.39
N GLU A 511 -19.17 -13.48 -12.29
CA GLU A 511 -19.99 -14.68 -12.35
C GLU A 511 -21.14 -14.69 -11.33
N HIS A 512 -20.95 -14.07 -10.17
CA HIS A 512 -22.01 -13.88 -9.19
C HIS A 512 -23.25 -13.19 -9.80
N LEU A 513 -23.04 -12.07 -10.51
CA LEU A 513 -24.11 -11.29 -11.12
C LEU A 513 -24.70 -11.98 -12.37
N GLU A 514 -23.86 -12.70 -13.13
CA GLU A 514 -24.32 -13.57 -14.24
C GLU A 514 -25.37 -14.56 -13.76
N LYS A 515 -25.05 -15.33 -12.71
CA LYS A 515 -25.91 -16.40 -12.18
C LYS A 515 -27.22 -15.89 -11.58
N ALA A 516 -27.21 -14.67 -11.06
CA ALA A 516 -28.38 -14.08 -10.41
C ALA A 516 -29.46 -13.68 -11.42
N PHE A 517 -29.09 -13.07 -12.55
CA PHE A 517 -30.07 -12.47 -13.48
C PHE A 517 -29.58 -12.34 -14.92
N LEU A 518 -28.34 -11.89 -15.12
CA LEU A 518 -27.91 -11.36 -16.41
C LEU A 518 -27.85 -12.41 -17.53
N LYS A 519 -27.58 -13.68 -17.21
CA LYS A 519 -27.42 -14.72 -18.25
C LYS A 519 -28.64 -14.87 -19.14
N GLU A 520 -29.83 -14.95 -18.55
CA GLU A 520 -31.08 -15.10 -19.33
C GLU A 520 -31.51 -13.77 -19.94
N TYR A 521 -31.29 -12.64 -19.24
CA TYR A 521 -31.65 -11.31 -19.74
C TYR A 521 -30.84 -10.91 -20.99
N LEU A 522 -29.55 -11.22 -21.02
CA LEU A 522 -28.64 -10.82 -22.10
C LEU A 522 -28.66 -11.77 -23.31
N LYS A 523 -29.20 -12.98 -23.17
CA LYS A 523 -29.11 -14.10 -24.13
C LYS A 523 -29.50 -13.78 -25.58
N LYS A 524 -30.40 -12.83 -25.80
CA LYS A 524 -30.85 -12.42 -27.15
C LYS A 524 -29.96 -11.36 -27.80
N ASN A 525 -29.21 -10.58 -27.03
CA ASN A 525 -28.50 -9.39 -27.50
C ASN A 525 -26.98 -9.46 -27.27
N TYR A 526 -26.51 -10.39 -26.44
CA TYR A 526 -25.09 -10.62 -26.16
C TYR A 526 -24.76 -12.10 -26.18
N ARG A 527 -23.50 -12.40 -26.49
CA ARG A 527 -22.88 -13.72 -26.32
C ARG A 527 -21.73 -13.63 -25.31
N GLU A 528 -21.55 -14.67 -24.50
CA GLU A 528 -20.33 -14.83 -23.70
C GLU A 528 -19.15 -15.01 -24.67
N GLU A 529 -18.18 -14.11 -24.62
CA GLU A 529 -17.01 -14.17 -25.50
C GLU A 529 -15.83 -14.87 -24.81
N ILE A 530 -15.58 -14.54 -23.53
CA ILE A 530 -14.49 -15.15 -22.77
C ILE A 530 -14.76 -15.07 -21.27
N ARG A 531 -14.20 -16.04 -20.53
CA ARG A 531 -14.23 -16.13 -19.07
C ARG A 531 -12.82 -16.27 -18.51
N PHE A 532 -12.50 -15.47 -17.51
CA PHE A 532 -11.22 -15.48 -16.83
C PHE A 532 -11.38 -15.94 -15.38
N PHE A 533 -10.58 -16.93 -14.99
CA PHE A 533 -10.47 -17.32 -13.59
C PHE A 533 -10.12 -16.12 -12.73
N ASN A 534 -10.91 -15.86 -11.68
CA ASN A 534 -10.63 -14.79 -10.74
C ASN A 534 -10.21 -15.32 -9.38
N SER A 535 -11.11 -15.98 -8.67
CA SER A 535 -10.86 -16.48 -7.32
C SER A 535 -11.86 -17.58 -6.97
N LEU A 536 -11.42 -18.60 -6.22
CA LEU A 536 -12.31 -19.66 -5.71
C LEU A 536 -13.28 -19.13 -4.64
N ALA A 537 -12.81 -18.19 -3.82
CA ALA A 537 -13.59 -17.53 -2.79
C ALA A 537 -13.12 -16.09 -2.67
N HIS A 538 -14.02 -15.20 -2.31
CA HIS A 538 -13.75 -13.79 -2.07
C HIS A 538 -14.51 -13.36 -0.81
N TRP A 539 -13.97 -12.41 -0.04
CA TRP A 539 -14.56 -11.96 1.21
C TRP A 539 -15.82 -11.10 0.98
N ASP A 540 -15.84 -10.32 -0.10
CA ASP A 540 -17.04 -9.71 -0.68
C ASP A 540 -17.69 -10.70 -1.66
N SER A 541 -18.89 -11.20 -1.33
CA SER A 541 -19.63 -12.17 -2.15
C SER A 541 -19.96 -11.64 -3.56
N ARG A 542 -20.07 -10.30 -3.71
CA ARG A 542 -20.37 -9.64 -4.99
C ARG A 542 -19.26 -9.80 -6.02
N ARG A 543 -18.02 -10.03 -5.57
CA ARG A 543 -16.81 -10.25 -6.39
C ARG A 543 -16.44 -11.73 -6.54
N GLN A 544 -17.30 -12.64 -6.09
CA GLN A 544 -17.02 -14.07 -6.12
C GLN A 544 -17.20 -14.66 -7.52
N GLY A 545 -16.36 -15.64 -7.84
CA GLY A 545 -16.38 -16.34 -9.13
C GLY A 545 -15.58 -15.62 -10.21
N ASP A 546 -15.67 -16.12 -11.43
CA ASP A 546 -14.89 -15.67 -12.57
C ASP A 546 -15.31 -14.29 -13.09
N VAL A 547 -14.44 -13.65 -13.87
CA VAL A 547 -14.75 -12.42 -14.61
C VAL A 547 -15.09 -12.78 -16.05
N ILE A 548 -16.25 -12.32 -16.51
CA ILE A 548 -16.83 -12.71 -17.80
C ILE A 548 -16.95 -11.49 -18.69
N VAL A 549 -16.64 -11.67 -19.97
CA VAL A 549 -16.83 -10.66 -21.01
C VAL A 549 -17.95 -11.12 -21.93
N TYR A 550 -18.98 -10.30 -22.02
CA TYR A 550 -20.05 -10.41 -23.02
C TYR A 550 -19.77 -9.45 -24.18
N HIS A 551 -20.09 -9.90 -25.38
CA HIS A 551 -20.00 -9.10 -26.60
C HIS A 551 -21.38 -9.03 -27.26
N LYS A 552 -21.79 -7.80 -27.59
CA LYS A 552 -23.04 -7.49 -28.28
C LYS A 552 -23.11 -8.21 -29.64
N LEU A 553 -24.30 -8.70 -29.98
CA LEU A 553 -24.57 -9.48 -31.19
C LEU A 553 -24.77 -8.62 -32.44
#